data_AF-A0A4Q4M667-F1
#
_entry.id   AF-A0A4Q4M667-F1
#
_cell.length_a   1.000
_cell.length_b   1.000
_cell.length_c   1.000
_cell.angle_alpha   90.00
_cell.angle_beta   90.00
_cell.angle_gamma   90.00
#
_symmetry.space_group_name_H-M   'P 1'
#
loop_
_entity.id
_entity.type
_entity.pdbx_description
1 polymer ?
#
loop_
_entity_poly.entity_id
_entity_poly.type
_entity_poly.pdbx_seq_one_letter_code
_entity_poly.pdbx_strand_id
1 'polypeptide(L)'
;MTYDNDAEDRGTSGSRTPLLGSSSHQRIGQESEGRRWTLMTVLQFFGGGIYAPDPTTYDPLEILLNTEDEDERDDLTIRWRDNKLSELNFVGVVSALLAGVLTSTGSWPNILPNGKESPWSVRTSWYCGIILSLFSILTAADQTVRLHRLSSHRDGLSNIRKLLSKTNGERKHSSKTGRRTPSLLQIVTWQMPVMFLTSATLCMIIGMFLHVWSATTHLKHPTMWDDNTKVAVTYSTVAIVAVALFFVGQVSLYSPLRR
;
A
#
# COMPACT_ATOMS: atom_id res chain seq x y z
N MET A 1 85.08 -5.26 18.32
CA MET A 1 84.81 -4.68 19.66
C MET A 1 83.45 -5.18 20.06
N THR A 2 83.39 -6.37 20.67
CA THR A 2 83.45 -6.67 22.13
C THR A 2 82.05 -6.63 22.75
N TYR A 3 81.72 -7.79 23.33
CA TYR A 3 80.49 -8.26 23.97
C TYR A 3 80.21 -7.57 25.32
N ASP A 4 78.95 -7.65 25.77
CA ASP A 4 78.50 -8.16 27.09
C ASP A 4 76.94 -8.28 27.01
N ASN A 5 76.30 -9.47 27.06
CA ASN A 5 76.00 -10.38 28.20
C ASN A 5 75.29 -9.66 29.37
N ASP A 6 74.25 -10.15 30.05
CA ASP A 6 73.49 -11.41 30.11
C ASP A 6 72.30 -11.22 31.08
N ALA A 7 71.44 -12.24 31.20
CA ALA A 7 70.60 -12.62 32.35
C ALA A 7 69.21 -11.92 32.51
N GLU A 8 68.12 -12.57 32.93
CA GLU A 8 67.81 -13.97 33.23
C GLU A 8 66.27 -14.13 33.33
N ASP A 9 65.88 -15.39 33.41
CA ASP A 9 64.60 -16.04 33.20
C ASP A 9 63.60 -15.98 34.39
N ARG A 10 62.34 -16.37 34.12
CA ARG A 10 61.29 -16.97 34.99
C ARG A 10 60.03 -16.17 35.33
N GLY A 11 58.88 -16.80 35.06
CA GLY A 11 57.68 -16.66 35.89
C GLY A 11 56.33 -16.89 35.21
N THR A 12 55.90 -18.15 35.13
CA THR A 12 54.58 -18.62 34.68
C THR A 12 53.38 -18.23 35.56
N SER A 13 52.19 -18.25 34.94
CA SER A 13 50.84 -18.55 35.49
C SER A 13 49.92 -17.41 35.93
N GLY A 14 48.74 -17.37 35.30
CA GLY A 14 47.48 -17.34 36.06
C GLY A 14 46.58 -16.10 35.95
N SER A 15 45.50 -16.26 35.16
CA SER A 15 44.12 -15.94 35.57
C SER A 15 43.64 -14.47 35.74
N ARG A 16 42.78 -14.06 34.79
CA ARG A 16 41.45 -13.41 34.95
C ARG A 16 41.37 -12.00 35.59
N THR A 17 41.08 -10.98 34.77
CA THR A 17 39.77 -10.27 34.65
C THR A 17 39.91 -8.97 33.85
N PRO A 18 39.07 -8.69 32.84
CA PRO A 18 38.81 -7.33 32.38
C PRO A 18 37.56 -6.78 33.11
N LEU A 19 37.72 -5.67 33.82
CA LEU A 19 36.60 -4.92 34.41
C LEU A 19 35.89 -4.12 33.30
N LEU A 20 34.56 -4.20 33.34
CA LEU A 20 33.59 -3.70 32.37
C LEU A 20 33.83 -2.23 31.95
N GLY A 21 34.07 -2.04 30.65
CA GLY A 21 33.80 -0.79 29.93
C GLY A 21 32.40 -0.84 29.32
N SER A 22 31.53 0.02 29.84
CA SER A 22 30.15 0.29 29.41
C SER A 22 29.95 0.28 27.88
N SER A 23 29.14 -0.67 27.38
CA SER A 23 28.67 -0.72 26.00
C SER A 23 27.36 0.07 25.86
N SER A 24 27.48 1.38 25.62
CA SER A 24 26.35 2.29 25.36
C SER A 24 26.04 2.49 23.86
N HIS A 25 26.50 1.60 22.99
CA HIS A 25 26.43 1.78 21.52
C HIS A 25 25.65 0.69 20.76
N GLN A 26 24.57 0.16 21.34
CA GLN A 26 23.75 -0.86 20.66
C GLN A 26 22.24 -0.61 20.74
N ARG A 27 21.82 0.66 20.58
CA ARG A 27 20.38 1.02 20.45
C ARG A 27 20.03 1.87 19.24
N ILE A 28 21.02 2.44 18.55
CA ILE A 28 20.77 3.39 17.45
C ILE A 28 20.59 2.67 16.08
N GLY A 29 21.07 1.43 15.93
CA GLY A 29 20.91 0.65 14.70
C GLY A 29 19.51 0.05 14.50
N GLN A 30 18.85 -0.34 15.60
CA GLN A 30 17.62 -1.14 15.53
C GLN A 30 16.38 -0.32 15.16
N GLU A 31 16.30 0.95 15.58
CA GLU A 31 15.20 1.86 15.18
C GLU A 31 15.29 2.26 13.70
N SER A 32 16.51 2.46 13.18
CA SER A 32 16.75 2.81 11.77
C SER A 32 16.42 1.64 10.84
N GLU A 33 16.82 0.42 11.21
CA GLU A 33 16.47 -0.79 10.45
C GLU A 33 14.98 -1.08 10.48
N GLY A 34 14.33 -0.98 11.65
CA GLY A 34 12.87 -1.13 11.76
C GLY A 34 12.11 -0.12 10.90
N ARG A 35 12.52 1.16 10.91
CA ARG A 35 11.88 2.20 10.09
C ARG A 35 12.13 2.01 8.59
N ARG A 36 13.33 1.58 8.18
CA ARG A 36 13.62 1.23 6.77
C ARG A 36 12.81 0.02 6.33
N TRP A 37 12.69 -1.00 7.17
CA TRP A 37 11.87 -2.18 6.87
C TRP A 37 10.40 -1.80 6.71
N THR A 38 9.83 -1.03 7.64
CA THR A 38 8.44 -0.54 7.53
C THR A 38 8.24 0.31 6.27
N LEU A 39 9.15 1.24 5.96
CA LEU A 39 9.07 2.05 4.75
C LEU A 39 9.22 1.21 3.48
N MET A 40 10.10 0.20 3.45
CA MET A 40 10.23 -0.71 2.32
C MET A 40 9.00 -1.60 2.18
N THR A 41 8.41 -2.10 3.26
CA THR A 41 7.16 -2.88 3.23
C THR A 41 6.00 -2.02 2.75
N VAL A 42 5.92 -0.76 3.18
CA VAL A 42 4.95 0.22 2.67
C VAL A 42 5.16 0.47 1.18
N LEU A 43 6.41 0.70 0.75
CA LEU A 43 6.76 0.94 -0.65
C LEU A 43 6.57 -0.31 -1.53
N GLN A 44 6.72 -1.52 -0.98
CA GLN A 44 6.45 -2.78 -1.65
C GLN A 44 4.96 -3.12 -1.67
N PHE A 45 4.20 -2.74 -0.63
CA PHE A 45 2.75 -2.87 -0.61
C PHE A 45 2.12 -1.95 -1.64
N PHE A 46 2.52 -0.68 -1.64
CA PHE A 46 2.07 0.27 -2.66
C PHE A 46 2.67 -0.09 -4.01
N GLY A 47 3.98 -0.19 -4.15
CA GLY A 47 4.66 -0.46 -5.43
C GLY A 47 4.61 -1.89 -5.93
N GLY A 48 4.01 -2.85 -5.23
CA GLY A 48 4.04 -4.29 -5.57
C GLY A 48 2.72 -5.05 -5.35
N GLY A 49 1.82 -4.55 -4.49
CA GLY A 49 0.50 -5.14 -4.25
C GLY A 49 -0.67 -4.33 -4.81
N ILE A 50 -0.55 -3.00 -4.86
CA ILE A 50 -1.63 -2.10 -5.32
C ILE A 50 -1.30 -1.36 -6.62
N TYR A 51 -0.06 -0.85 -6.77
CA TYR A 51 0.35 -0.02 -7.91
C TYR A 51 1.21 -0.75 -8.95
N ALA A 52 1.79 -1.91 -8.62
CA ALA A 52 2.33 -2.82 -9.63
C ALA A 52 1.56 -4.15 -9.58
N PRO A 53 1.32 -4.78 -10.74
CA PRO A 53 0.60 -6.04 -10.81
C PRO A 53 1.39 -7.13 -10.06
N ASP A 54 0.86 -7.53 -8.91
CA ASP A 54 1.38 -8.62 -8.11
C ASP A 54 1.31 -9.95 -8.90
N PRO A 55 2.26 -10.89 -8.74
CA PRO A 55 2.14 -12.27 -9.23
C PRO A 55 0.75 -12.90 -9.00
N THR A 56 0.08 -12.59 -7.89
CA THR A 56 -1.28 -13.08 -7.61
C THR A 56 -2.34 -12.63 -8.63
N THR A 57 -2.13 -11.51 -9.33
CA THR A 57 -3.01 -11.06 -10.43
C THR A 57 -2.52 -11.56 -11.79
N TYR A 58 -1.21 -11.72 -11.96
CA TYR A 58 -0.60 -12.14 -13.22
C TYR A 58 -0.74 -13.66 -13.46
N ASP A 59 -0.45 -14.48 -12.45
CA ASP A 59 -0.36 -15.94 -12.57
C ASP A 59 -1.72 -16.57 -12.95
N PRO A 60 -2.87 -16.18 -12.35
CA PRO A 60 -4.16 -16.72 -12.76
C PRO A 60 -4.52 -16.35 -14.20
N LEU A 61 -4.11 -15.17 -14.67
CA LEU A 61 -4.32 -14.73 -16.04
C LEU A 61 -3.44 -15.52 -17.01
N GLU A 62 -2.19 -15.80 -16.66
CA GLU A 62 -1.33 -16.65 -17.46
C GLU A 62 -1.88 -18.08 -17.55
N ILE A 63 -2.34 -18.66 -16.43
CA ILE A 63 -2.96 -20.00 -16.41
C ILE A 63 -4.20 -20.00 -17.31
N LEU A 64 -5.13 -19.07 -17.09
CA LEU A 64 -6.37 -18.92 -17.86
C LEU A 64 -6.12 -18.77 -19.37
N LEU A 65 -5.04 -18.11 -19.79
CA LEU A 65 -4.73 -17.91 -21.21
C LEU A 65 -4.06 -19.14 -21.86
N ASN A 66 -3.49 -20.05 -21.07
CA ASN A 66 -2.67 -21.17 -21.55
C ASN A 66 -3.22 -22.56 -21.19
N THR A 67 -4.34 -22.67 -20.47
CA THR A 67 -5.05 -23.95 -20.29
C THR A 67 -5.40 -24.56 -21.64
N GLU A 68 -5.05 -25.83 -21.82
CA GLU A 68 -5.22 -26.57 -23.09
C GLU A 68 -6.67 -27.02 -23.30
N ASP A 69 -7.34 -27.46 -22.22
CA ASP A 69 -8.74 -27.84 -22.25
C ASP A 69 -9.66 -26.62 -22.45
N GLU A 70 -10.56 -26.69 -23.43
CA GLU A 70 -11.44 -25.58 -23.77
C GLU A 70 -12.49 -25.34 -22.71
N ASP A 71 -13.03 -26.41 -22.11
CA ASP A 71 -14.09 -26.33 -21.10
C ASP A 71 -13.54 -25.76 -19.79
N GLU A 72 -12.38 -26.24 -19.33
CA GLU A 72 -11.69 -25.69 -18.17
C GLU A 72 -11.31 -24.20 -18.39
N ARG A 73 -10.84 -23.86 -19.59
CA ARG A 73 -10.51 -22.48 -19.94
C ARG A 73 -11.74 -21.56 -19.93
N ASP A 74 -12.89 -22.05 -20.39
CA ASP A 74 -14.19 -21.38 -20.35
C ASP A 74 -14.64 -21.14 -18.90
N ASP A 75 -14.57 -22.15 -18.05
CA ASP A 75 -14.90 -22.04 -16.62
C ASP A 75 -13.98 -21.04 -15.89
N LEU A 76 -12.66 -21.11 -16.10
CA LEU A 76 -11.71 -20.15 -15.52
C LEU A 76 -12.02 -18.71 -15.96
N THR A 77 -12.43 -18.51 -17.21
CA THR A 77 -12.78 -17.19 -17.75
C THR A 77 -14.07 -16.65 -17.14
N ILE A 78 -15.05 -17.51 -16.93
CA ILE A 78 -16.30 -17.17 -16.24
C ILE A 78 -16.01 -16.76 -14.79
N ARG A 79 -15.24 -17.57 -14.06
CA ARG A 79 -14.85 -17.28 -12.67
C ARG A 79 -14.09 -15.96 -12.56
N TRP A 80 -13.12 -15.72 -13.45
CA TRP A 80 -12.39 -14.45 -13.46
C TRP A 80 -13.32 -13.25 -13.69
N ARG A 81 -14.22 -13.34 -14.68
CA ARG A 81 -15.18 -12.28 -14.99
C ARG A 81 -16.06 -11.97 -13.79
N ASP A 82 -16.62 -13.00 -13.17
CA ASP A 82 -17.58 -12.84 -12.06
C ASP A 82 -16.89 -12.28 -10.81
N ASN A 83 -15.68 -12.76 -10.51
CA ASN A 83 -14.86 -12.21 -9.43
C ASN A 83 -14.51 -10.74 -9.68
N LYS A 84 -14.12 -10.39 -10.91
CA LYS A 84 -13.78 -8.99 -11.26
C LYS A 84 -15.01 -8.08 -11.22
N LEU A 85 -16.17 -8.53 -11.68
CA LEU A 85 -17.42 -7.77 -11.56
C LEU A 85 -17.80 -7.53 -10.09
N SER A 86 -17.65 -8.55 -9.24
CA SER A 86 -17.92 -8.43 -7.80
C SER A 86 -16.96 -7.44 -7.13
N GLU A 87 -15.67 -7.52 -7.46
CA GLU A 87 -14.65 -6.57 -7.00
C GLU A 87 -14.96 -5.12 -7.44
N LEU A 88 -15.29 -4.90 -8.71
CA LEU A 88 -15.64 -3.56 -9.23
C LEU A 88 -16.88 -2.98 -8.55
N ASN A 89 -17.90 -3.80 -8.31
CA ASN A 89 -19.10 -3.37 -7.58
C ASN A 89 -18.76 -2.98 -6.14
N PHE A 90 -17.97 -3.80 -5.44
CA PHE A 90 -17.50 -3.49 -4.10
C PHE A 90 -16.71 -2.16 -4.06
N VAL A 91 -15.77 -1.96 -4.99
CA VAL A 91 -15.00 -0.71 -5.11
C VAL A 91 -15.93 0.48 -5.40
N GLY A 92 -16.95 0.31 -6.24
CA GLY A 92 -17.95 1.34 -6.52
C GLY A 92 -18.71 1.79 -5.27
N VAL A 93 -19.15 0.85 -4.42
CA VAL A 93 -19.83 1.15 -3.15
C VAL A 93 -18.88 1.86 -2.17
N VAL A 94 -17.69 1.31 -1.96
CA VAL A 94 -16.72 1.87 -1.00
C VAL A 94 -16.25 3.28 -1.41
N SER A 95 -16.05 3.52 -2.71
CA SER A 95 -15.69 4.86 -3.22
C SER A 95 -16.80 5.89 -3.08
N ALA A 96 -18.07 5.51 -3.22
CA ALA A 96 -19.21 6.40 -2.93
C ALA A 96 -19.24 6.80 -1.45
N LEU A 97 -19.07 5.82 -0.56
CA LEU A 97 -19.03 6.06 0.89
C LEU A 97 -17.85 6.95 1.28
N LEU A 98 -16.66 6.68 0.75
CA LEU A 98 -15.47 7.48 1.02
C LEU A 98 -15.63 8.93 0.53
N ALA A 99 -16.21 9.14 -0.66
CA ALA A 99 -16.51 10.49 -1.16
C ALA A 99 -17.47 11.25 -0.24
N GLY A 100 -18.50 10.56 0.30
CA GLY A 100 -19.42 11.11 1.29
C GLY A 100 -18.72 11.51 2.60
N VAL A 101 -17.86 10.63 3.12
CA VAL A 101 -17.06 10.91 4.33
C VAL A 101 -16.12 12.09 4.12
N LEU A 102 -15.39 12.13 3.00
CA LEU A 102 -14.50 13.23 2.64
C LEU A 102 -15.24 14.57 2.55
N THR A 103 -16.40 14.59 1.90
CA THR A 103 -17.23 15.79 1.73
C THR A 103 -17.77 16.26 3.07
N SER A 104 -18.28 15.35 3.91
CA SER A 104 -18.80 15.68 5.23
C SER A 104 -17.71 16.14 6.19
N THR A 105 -16.50 15.60 6.09
CA THR A 105 -15.38 15.97 6.96
C THR A 105 -14.82 17.32 6.56
N GLY A 106 -14.74 17.61 5.26
CA GLY A 106 -14.33 18.91 4.73
C GLY A 106 -15.29 20.05 5.06
N SER A 107 -16.56 19.76 5.38
CA SER A 107 -17.57 20.75 5.75
C SER A 107 -17.66 21.04 7.26
N TRP A 108 -16.86 20.36 8.09
CA TRP A 108 -16.89 20.60 9.53
C TRP A 108 -16.47 22.04 9.86
N PRO A 109 -17.16 22.71 10.81
CA PRO A 109 -16.76 24.03 11.28
C PRO A 109 -15.32 23.95 11.82
N ASN A 110 -14.48 24.91 11.42
CA ASN A 110 -13.05 24.92 11.75
C ASN A 110 -12.86 24.59 13.24
N ILE A 111 -12.11 23.53 13.53
CA ILE A 111 -11.66 23.15 14.89
C ILE A 111 -10.73 24.24 15.48
N LEU A 112 -10.45 25.29 14.70
CA LEU A 112 -9.59 26.41 15.08
C LEU A 112 -10.40 27.41 15.94
N PRO A 113 -10.00 27.64 17.20
CA PRO A 113 -10.78 28.41 18.19
C PRO A 113 -10.90 29.92 17.90
N ASN A 114 -10.46 30.42 16.74
CA ASN A 114 -10.38 31.86 16.44
C ASN A 114 -11.01 32.26 15.09
N GLY A 115 -11.88 31.43 14.49
CA GLY A 115 -12.51 31.77 13.20
C GLY A 115 -11.54 31.87 12.02
N LYS A 116 -10.33 31.31 12.16
CA LYS A 116 -9.34 31.23 11.07
C LYS A 116 -9.63 30.01 10.21
N GLU A 117 -9.52 30.18 8.90
CA GLU A 117 -9.68 29.09 7.94
C GLU A 117 -8.64 27.98 8.17
N SER A 118 -9.07 26.73 8.00
CA SER A 118 -8.19 25.58 7.89
C SER A 118 -7.05 25.83 6.89
N PRO A 119 -5.81 25.35 7.17
CA PRO A 119 -4.70 25.51 6.25
C PRO A 119 -5.05 25.03 4.85
N TRP A 120 -4.48 25.70 3.84
CA TRP A 120 -4.72 25.35 2.44
C TRP A 120 -4.37 23.88 2.15
N SER A 121 -3.35 23.33 2.81
CA SER A 121 -2.93 21.92 2.65
C SER A 121 -4.04 20.93 3.07
N VAL A 122 -4.76 21.23 4.15
CA VAL A 122 -5.88 20.42 4.63
C VAL A 122 -7.02 20.44 3.61
N ARG A 123 -7.43 21.64 3.16
CA ARG A 123 -8.49 21.79 2.15
C ARG A 123 -8.13 21.12 0.82
N THR A 124 -6.90 21.30 0.34
CA THR A 124 -6.42 20.66 -0.89
C THR A 124 -6.44 19.14 -0.77
N SER A 125 -6.06 18.57 0.38
CA SER A 125 -6.12 17.12 0.59
C SER A 125 -7.55 16.58 0.50
N TRP A 126 -8.55 17.30 1.03
CA TRP A 126 -9.95 16.90 0.89
C TRP A 126 -10.41 16.93 -0.57
N TYR A 127 -10.12 18.02 -1.30
CA TYR A 127 -10.49 18.13 -2.71
C TYR A 127 -9.82 17.06 -3.59
N CYS A 128 -8.53 16.80 -3.37
CA CYS A 128 -7.81 15.74 -4.06
C CYS A 128 -8.42 14.35 -3.75
N GLY A 129 -8.73 14.08 -2.48
CA GLY A 129 -9.40 12.84 -2.08
C GLY A 129 -10.76 12.66 -2.75
N ILE A 130 -11.59 13.71 -2.81
CA ILE A 130 -12.91 13.68 -3.44
C ILE A 130 -12.78 13.37 -4.94
N ILE A 131 -11.90 14.08 -5.64
CA ILE A 131 -11.67 13.86 -7.07
C ILE A 131 -11.21 12.42 -7.33
N LEU A 132 -10.24 11.92 -6.55
CA LEU A 132 -9.76 10.53 -6.69
C LEU A 132 -10.87 9.51 -6.42
N SER A 133 -11.72 9.75 -5.41
CA SER A 133 -12.87 8.87 -5.12
C SER A 133 -13.93 8.88 -6.23
N LEU A 134 -14.17 10.05 -6.84
CA LEU A 134 -15.07 10.19 -7.99
C LEU A 134 -14.53 9.48 -9.25
N PHE A 135 -13.22 9.56 -9.50
CA PHE A 135 -12.61 8.80 -10.59
C PHE A 135 -12.60 7.29 -10.31
N SER A 136 -12.45 6.86 -9.05
CA SER A 136 -12.59 5.46 -8.65
C SER A 136 -13.98 4.92 -9.00
N ILE A 137 -15.05 5.58 -8.56
CA ILE A 137 -16.43 5.13 -8.83
C ILE A 137 -16.75 5.16 -10.32
N LEU A 138 -16.34 6.22 -11.03
CA LEU A 138 -16.59 6.34 -12.48
C LEU A 138 -15.86 5.25 -13.26
N THR A 139 -14.60 4.97 -12.92
CA THR A 139 -13.82 3.93 -13.58
C THR A 139 -14.39 2.55 -13.27
N ALA A 140 -14.79 2.28 -12.02
CA ALA A 140 -15.44 1.03 -11.64
C ALA A 140 -16.75 0.81 -12.42
N ALA A 141 -17.58 1.86 -12.55
CA ALA A 141 -18.83 1.81 -13.31
C ALA A 141 -18.59 1.58 -14.81
N ASP A 142 -17.67 2.32 -15.43
CA ASP A 142 -17.34 2.17 -16.86
C ASP A 142 -16.80 0.76 -17.16
N GLN A 143 -15.90 0.25 -16.31
CA GLN A 143 -15.36 -1.11 -16.46
C GLN A 143 -16.44 -2.18 -16.29
N THR A 144 -17.34 -2.02 -15.31
CA THR A 144 -18.48 -2.91 -15.07
C THR A 144 -19.40 -2.96 -16.29
N VAL A 145 -19.79 -1.81 -16.84
CA VAL A 145 -20.66 -1.73 -18.02
C VAL A 145 -19.98 -2.34 -19.24
N ARG A 146 -18.69 -2.05 -19.48
CA ARG A 146 -17.94 -2.64 -20.60
C ARG A 146 -17.85 -4.15 -20.48
N LEU A 147 -17.58 -4.66 -19.28
CA LEU A 147 -17.46 -6.09 -19.04
C LEU A 147 -18.82 -6.81 -19.18
N HIS A 148 -19.91 -6.20 -18.71
CA HIS A 148 -21.27 -6.72 -18.95
C HIS A 148 -21.61 -6.77 -20.44
N ARG A 149 -21.36 -5.68 -21.18
CA ARG A 149 -21.60 -5.62 -22.63
C ARG A 149 -20.79 -6.69 -23.36
N LEU A 150 -19.53 -6.86 -22.99
CA LEU A 150 -18.66 -7.89 -23.55
C LEU A 150 -19.15 -9.31 -23.23
N SER A 151 -19.62 -9.54 -22.01
CA SER A 151 -20.14 -10.84 -21.58
C SER A 151 -21.48 -11.21 -22.22
N SER A 152 -22.25 -10.22 -22.70
CA SER A 152 -23.51 -10.47 -23.42
C SER A 152 -23.32 -10.90 -24.88
N HIS A 153 -22.08 -10.89 -25.38
CA HIS A 153 -21.78 -11.25 -26.75
C HIS A 153 -21.68 -12.78 -26.93
N ARG A 154 -22.05 -13.29 -28.11
CA ARG A 154 -21.97 -14.74 -28.43
C ARG A 154 -20.57 -15.32 -28.20
N ASP A 155 -19.54 -14.56 -28.54
CA ASP A 155 -18.13 -14.92 -28.33
C ASP A 155 -17.50 -14.20 -27.12
N GLY A 156 -18.31 -13.88 -26.10
CA GLY A 156 -17.91 -13.06 -24.96
C GLY A 156 -16.64 -13.56 -24.26
N LEU A 157 -16.55 -14.86 -23.97
CA LEU A 157 -15.39 -15.48 -23.31
C LEU A 157 -14.12 -15.39 -24.17
N SER A 158 -14.24 -15.63 -25.48
CA SER A 158 -13.13 -15.50 -26.43
C SER A 158 -12.63 -14.06 -26.51
N ASN A 159 -13.55 -13.09 -26.51
CA ASN A 159 -13.19 -11.67 -26.57
C ASN A 159 -12.60 -11.16 -25.24
N ILE A 160 -13.06 -11.66 -24.08
CA ILE A 160 -12.43 -11.41 -22.78
C ILE A 160 -10.97 -11.88 -22.81
N ARG A 161 -10.69 -13.08 -23.30
CA ARG A 161 -9.31 -13.59 -23.42
C ARG A 161 -8.46 -12.77 -24.38
N LYS A 162 -9.02 -12.38 -25.53
CA LYS A 162 -8.31 -11.53 -26.51
C LYS A 162 -7.94 -10.19 -25.89
N LEU A 163 -8.85 -9.61 -25.11
CA LEU A 163 -8.57 -8.41 -24.35
C LEU A 163 -7.42 -8.69 -23.39
N LEU A 164 -7.54 -9.69 -22.50
CA LEU A 164 -6.54 -10.11 -21.48
C LEU A 164 -5.15 -10.45 -22.04
N SER A 165 -5.09 -10.94 -23.27
CA SER A 165 -3.84 -11.23 -23.97
C SER A 165 -3.24 -9.99 -24.63
N LYS A 166 -1.91 -9.93 -24.74
CA LYS A 166 -1.25 -8.91 -25.57
C LYS A 166 -1.80 -8.93 -27.01
N THR A 167 -2.33 -7.79 -27.47
CA THR A 167 -2.89 -7.62 -28.83
C THR A 167 -2.09 -6.57 -29.62
N ASN A 168 -1.76 -6.93 -30.87
CA ASN A 168 -1.11 -6.15 -31.95
C ASN A 168 0.23 -5.46 -31.62
N GLY A 169 1.31 -6.00 -32.19
CA GLY A 169 2.66 -5.40 -32.22
C GLY A 169 3.63 -5.96 -31.18
N GLU A 170 3.13 -6.44 -30.05
CA GLU A 170 3.94 -7.12 -29.03
C GLU A 170 3.98 -8.64 -29.29
N ARG A 171 5.10 -9.31 -28.98
CA ARG A 171 5.21 -10.77 -29.11
C ARG A 171 4.10 -11.45 -28.29
N LYS A 172 3.07 -11.93 -28.99
CA LYS A 172 1.89 -12.64 -28.46
C LYS A 172 2.25 -13.90 -27.67
N HIS A 173 3.44 -14.44 -27.92
CA HIS A 173 4.00 -15.61 -27.26
C HIS A 173 5.33 -15.23 -26.63
N SER A 174 5.55 -15.67 -25.38
CA SER A 174 6.85 -15.55 -24.73
C SER A 174 7.93 -16.20 -25.59
N SER A 175 8.98 -15.44 -25.93
CA SER A 175 10.08 -15.93 -26.77
C SER A 175 10.86 -17.09 -26.15
N LYS A 176 10.68 -17.36 -24.86
CA LYS A 176 11.36 -18.43 -24.12
C LYS A 176 10.48 -19.67 -23.89
N THR A 177 9.17 -19.49 -23.80
CA THR A 177 8.24 -20.57 -23.37
C THR A 177 7.09 -20.83 -24.33
N GLY A 178 6.88 -20.00 -25.36
CA GLY A 178 5.78 -20.17 -26.31
C GLY A 178 4.38 -19.95 -25.71
N ARG A 179 4.28 -19.48 -24.46
CA ARG A 179 3.01 -19.22 -23.75
C ARG A 179 2.43 -17.85 -24.10
N ARG A 180 1.11 -17.73 -24.15
CA ARG A 180 0.39 -16.46 -24.28
C ARG A 180 0.59 -15.63 -23.03
N THR A 181 1.21 -14.46 -23.18
CA THR A 181 1.48 -13.56 -22.06
C THR A 181 0.32 -12.57 -21.87
N PRO A 182 -0.14 -12.33 -20.63
CA PRO A 182 -1.16 -11.32 -20.36
C PRO A 182 -0.59 -9.89 -20.54
N SER A 183 -1.47 -8.96 -20.89
CA SER A 183 -1.10 -7.55 -21.10
C SER A 183 -0.99 -6.80 -19.78
N LEU A 184 0.23 -6.38 -19.40
CA LEU A 184 0.44 -5.61 -18.16
C LEU A 184 -0.35 -4.30 -18.15
N LEU A 185 -0.44 -3.60 -19.29
CA LEU A 185 -1.22 -2.36 -19.40
C LEU A 185 -2.69 -2.57 -19.08
N GLN A 186 -3.23 -3.71 -19.50
CA GLN A 186 -4.61 -4.01 -19.26
C GLN A 186 -4.85 -4.49 -17.83
N ILE A 187 -3.91 -5.25 -17.24
CA ILE A 187 -3.95 -5.57 -15.81
C ILE A 187 -3.99 -4.28 -14.99
N VAL A 188 -3.10 -3.33 -15.28
CA VAL A 188 -3.09 -2.00 -14.64
C VAL A 188 -4.43 -1.30 -14.84
N THR A 189 -4.99 -1.34 -16.06
CA THR A 189 -6.30 -0.74 -16.34
C THR A 189 -7.39 -1.32 -15.44
N TRP A 190 -7.48 -2.64 -15.30
CA TRP A 190 -8.46 -3.30 -14.42
C TRP A 190 -8.23 -3.06 -12.92
N GLN A 191 -7.06 -2.55 -12.55
CA GLN A 191 -6.71 -2.19 -11.17
C GLN A 191 -6.83 -0.68 -10.90
N MET A 192 -7.03 0.16 -11.92
CA MET A 192 -7.17 1.62 -11.79
C MET A 192 -8.22 2.05 -10.75
N PRO A 193 -9.43 1.45 -10.68
CA PRO A 193 -10.41 1.83 -9.66
C PRO A 193 -9.86 1.67 -8.24
N VAL A 194 -9.18 0.55 -7.97
CA VAL A 194 -8.57 0.27 -6.66
C VAL A 194 -7.41 1.24 -6.39
N MET A 195 -6.61 1.56 -7.39
CA MET A 195 -5.52 2.54 -7.26
C MET A 195 -6.05 3.95 -6.93
N PHE A 196 -7.16 4.37 -7.54
CA PHE A 196 -7.78 5.65 -7.21
C PHE A 196 -8.39 5.64 -5.80
N LEU A 197 -9.08 4.57 -5.41
CA LEU A 197 -9.66 4.43 -4.08
C LEU A 197 -8.60 4.44 -2.97
N THR A 198 -7.50 3.73 -3.17
CA THR A 198 -6.39 3.66 -2.21
C THR A 198 -5.68 5.01 -2.10
N SER A 199 -5.47 5.70 -3.24
CA SER A 199 -4.95 7.07 -3.26
C SER A 199 -5.87 8.06 -2.52
N ALA A 200 -7.19 7.96 -2.72
CA ALA A 200 -8.18 8.77 -2.02
C ALA A 200 -8.15 8.51 -0.50
N THR A 201 -8.02 7.25 -0.10
CA THR A 201 -7.93 6.85 1.31
C THR A 201 -6.64 7.40 1.96
N LEU A 202 -5.51 7.34 1.26
CA LEU A 202 -4.27 7.97 1.74
C LEU A 202 -4.42 9.47 1.90
N CYS A 203 -5.05 10.13 0.92
CA CYS A 203 -5.33 11.56 0.99
C CYS A 203 -6.21 11.90 2.20
N MET A 204 -7.21 11.07 2.50
CA MET A 204 -8.05 11.21 3.69
C MET A 204 -7.23 11.10 4.99
N ILE A 205 -6.38 10.07 5.11
CA ILE A 205 -5.56 9.86 6.30
C ILE A 205 -4.63 11.05 6.51
N ILE A 206 -3.90 11.47 5.46
CA ILE A 206 -2.99 12.62 5.52
C ILE A 206 -3.76 13.91 5.86
N GLY A 207 -4.92 14.13 5.22
CA GLY A 207 -5.77 15.28 5.49
C GLY A 207 -6.22 15.34 6.95
N MET A 208 -6.59 14.21 7.54
CA MET A 208 -6.99 14.14 8.95
C MET A 208 -5.81 14.44 9.88
N PHE A 209 -4.63 13.89 9.61
CA PHE A 209 -3.42 14.20 10.40
C PHE A 209 -3.07 15.70 10.34
N LEU A 210 -3.09 16.29 9.15
CA LEU A 210 -2.84 17.72 8.97
C LEU A 210 -3.89 18.58 9.66
N HIS A 211 -5.17 18.18 9.58
CA HIS A 211 -6.27 18.92 10.19
C HIS A 211 -6.15 18.95 11.72
N VAL A 212 -5.90 17.79 12.32
CA VAL A 212 -5.75 17.64 13.77
C VAL A 212 -4.52 18.39 14.28
N TRP A 213 -3.38 18.26 13.60
CA TRP A 213 -2.15 18.92 14.04
C TRP A 213 -2.17 20.43 13.81
N SER A 214 -2.84 20.90 12.75
CA SER A 214 -3.04 22.33 12.54
C SER A 214 -3.81 22.99 13.68
N ALA A 215 -4.70 22.28 14.37
CA ALA A 215 -5.42 22.86 15.50
C ALA A 215 -4.47 23.16 16.70
N THR A 216 -3.35 22.43 16.82
CA THR A 216 -2.41 22.56 17.94
C THR A 216 -1.32 23.62 17.76
N THR A 217 -0.91 23.93 16.52
CA THR A 217 0.24 24.81 16.24
C THR A 217 -0.01 26.29 16.47
N HIS A 218 -1.26 26.71 16.70
CA HIS A 218 -1.62 28.10 16.93
C HIS A 218 -1.61 28.53 18.41
N LEU A 219 -1.29 27.63 19.34
CA LEU A 219 -1.19 27.93 20.76
C LEU A 219 0.11 28.70 21.04
N LYS A 220 0.02 30.03 20.93
CA LYS A 220 1.13 30.98 21.19
C LYS A 220 1.56 31.05 22.65
N HIS A 221 0.77 30.47 23.56
CA HIS A 221 1.12 30.25 24.96
C HIS A 221 0.99 28.75 25.26
N PRO A 222 2.09 28.04 25.59
CA PRO A 222 2.06 26.62 25.85
C PRO A 222 1.52 26.37 27.26
N THR A 223 0.21 26.44 27.44
CA THR A 223 -0.43 25.65 28.49
C THR A 223 -0.29 24.21 28.06
N MET A 224 0.60 23.46 28.71
CA MET A 224 1.06 22.11 28.35
C MET A 224 -0.07 21.04 28.21
N TRP A 225 -1.34 21.42 28.36
CA TRP A 225 -2.48 20.50 28.44
C TRP A 225 -3.82 21.11 27.98
N ASP A 226 -3.82 21.85 26.86
CA ASP A 226 -5.04 22.37 26.24
C ASP A 226 -5.91 21.25 25.62
N ASP A 227 -7.23 21.47 25.51
CA ASP A 227 -8.17 20.46 25.01
C ASP A 227 -7.87 20.03 23.57
N ASN A 228 -7.39 20.96 22.74
CA ASN A 228 -6.95 20.65 21.36
C ASN A 228 -5.73 19.71 21.34
N THR A 229 -4.83 19.84 22.32
CA THR A 229 -3.65 18.98 22.44
C THR A 229 -4.06 17.56 22.85
N LYS A 230 -5.06 17.43 23.74
CA LYS A 230 -5.62 16.11 24.11
C LYS A 230 -6.27 15.43 22.92
N VAL A 231 -7.05 16.15 22.11
CA VAL A 231 -7.66 15.63 20.88
C VAL A 231 -6.58 15.16 19.90
N ALA A 232 -5.51 15.94 19.73
CA ALA A 232 -4.43 15.56 18.80
C ALA A 232 -3.67 14.30 19.24
N VAL A 233 -3.34 14.19 20.53
CA VAL A 233 -2.63 13.02 21.08
C VAL A 233 -3.50 11.77 21.04
N THR A 234 -4.78 11.88 21.41
CA THR A 234 -5.73 10.75 21.38
C THR A 234 -5.98 10.27 19.96
N TYR A 235 -6.24 11.18 19.02
CA TYR A 235 -6.36 10.86 17.59
C TYR A 235 -5.11 10.15 17.07
N SER A 236 -3.92 10.71 17.32
CA SER A 236 -2.66 10.15 16.81
C SER A 236 -2.39 8.75 17.38
N THR A 237 -2.70 8.52 18.66
CA THR A 237 -2.54 7.22 19.30
C THR A 237 -3.44 6.17 18.65
N VAL A 238 -4.72 6.49 18.47
CA VAL A 238 -5.68 5.58 17.82
C VAL A 238 -5.30 5.33 16.36
N ALA A 239 -4.90 6.37 15.63
CA ALA A 239 -4.49 6.26 14.23
C ALA A 239 -3.25 5.36 14.07
N ILE A 240 -2.23 5.51 14.94
CA ILE A 240 -1.04 4.66 14.92
C ILE A 240 -1.39 3.20 15.22
N VAL A 241 -2.24 2.95 16.22
CA VAL A 241 -2.69 1.58 16.54
C VAL A 241 -3.47 0.96 15.37
N ALA A 242 -4.39 1.71 14.76
CA ALA A 242 -5.16 1.24 13.62
C ALA A 242 -4.26 0.92 12.41
N VAL A 243 -3.31 1.79 12.11
CA VAL A 243 -2.33 1.57 11.04
C VAL A 243 -1.45 0.35 11.33
N ALA A 244 -0.98 0.18 12.57
CA ALA A 244 -0.19 -0.97 12.97
C ALA A 244 -0.97 -2.29 12.84
N LEU A 245 -2.22 -2.32 13.33
CA LEU A 245 -3.10 -3.48 13.19
C LEU A 245 -3.40 -3.81 11.72
N PHE A 246 -3.60 -2.79 10.88
CA PHE A 246 -3.76 -2.96 9.45
C PHE A 246 -2.54 -3.66 8.84
N PHE A 247 -1.32 -3.17 9.11
CA PHE A 247 -0.10 -3.79 8.58
C PHE A 247 0.14 -5.20 9.10
N VAL A 248 -0.12 -5.46 10.38
CA VAL A 248 -0.02 -6.82 10.94
C VAL A 248 -1.00 -7.76 10.24
N GLY A 249 -2.24 -7.31 9.99
CA GLY A 249 -3.23 -8.08 9.22
C GLY A 249 -2.75 -8.38 7.80
N GLN A 250 -2.19 -7.40 7.10
CA GLN A 250 -1.63 -7.60 5.77
C GLN A 250 -0.47 -8.60 5.79
N VAL A 251 0.53 -8.40 6.64
CA VAL A 251 1.70 -9.30 6.74
C VAL A 251 1.26 -10.72 7.09
N SER A 252 0.29 -10.88 7.97
CA SER A 252 -0.27 -12.18 8.35
C SER A 252 -0.89 -12.92 7.15
N LEU A 253 -1.62 -12.21 6.28
CA LEU A 253 -2.25 -12.79 5.09
C LEU A 253 -1.24 -13.17 3.99
N TYR A 254 -0.15 -12.43 3.83
CA TYR A 254 0.85 -12.68 2.78
C TYR A 254 1.98 -13.64 3.23
N SER A 255 2.20 -13.83 4.53
CA SER A 255 3.25 -14.74 5.02
C SER A 255 3.09 -16.23 4.62
N PRO A 256 1.87 -16.81 4.53
CA PRO A 256 1.69 -18.21 4.17
C PRO A 256 1.90 -18.50 2.69
N LEU A 257 1.63 -17.51 1.82
CA LEU A 257 1.72 -17.63 0.35
C LEU A 257 3.16 -17.53 -0.18
N ARG A 258 4.13 -17.22 0.70
CA ARG A 258 5.55 -17.04 0.36
C ARG A 258 6.44 -18.22 0.76
N ARG A 259 5.86 -19.32 1.26
CA ARG A 259 6.58 -20.56 1.58
C ARG A 259 6.53 -21.54 0.43
#